data_AF-H0AF72-F1
#
_entry.id   AF-H0AF72-F1
#
_cell.length_a   1.000
_cell.length_b   1.000
_cell.length_c   1.000
_cell.angle_alpha   90.00
_cell.angle_beta   90.00
_cell.angle_gamma   90.00
#
_symmetry.space_group_name_H-M   'P 1'
#
loop_
_entity.id
_entity.type
_entity.pdbx_description
1 polymer ?
#
loop_
_entity_poly.entity_id
_entity_poly.type
_entity_poly.pdbx_seq_one_letter_code
_entity_poly.pdbx_strand_id
1 'polypeptide(L)'
;MEERGLKIFAPEGEPKMDDKVFFNEEMLENRDLSLIAAKAFFEKIDIEDPNIGDPLTGTGIRGLRYSELGDIYLNDANPNAVESVKEALKENDVEASVENKDANVFLSGKPGFFHFIDVDPYGPFTPFLDSTARAANYNSFVGLTATDNSAPTGSYPTVCERRYGSKPLKNGFMHETALRIYIKEAFEKFARYDKCFAPKFCYQFKHYTRVMGRVTESKKRTNKALENIGYLSYCDECGWRKLKRVQECEHCGGEVEHAGPLWIGKIADSRFTEKMLEKTPEEWESSKDILEKVHAESEILTPFYDLHELASRHDVPVPKRDKVIQALDEKGYPVSRTHFGPTGIRTDAPLEDILEIMES
;
A
#
# COMPACT_ATOMS: atom_id res chain seq x y z
N MET A 1 -2.22 16.12 -22.19
CA MET A 1 -3.02 16.05 -20.94
C MET A 1 -2.29 16.82 -19.86
N GLU A 2 -2.95 17.15 -18.75
CA GLU A 2 -2.33 17.92 -17.66
C GLU A 2 -2.74 17.32 -16.30
N GLU A 3 -1.80 17.17 -15.37
CA GLU A 3 -2.06 16.78 -13.98
C GLU A 3 -1.28 17.71 -13.05
N ARG A 4 -1.99 18.36 -12.11
CA ARG A 4 -1.38 19.25 -11.10
C ARG A 4 -0.43 20.30 -11.72
N GLY A 5 -0.79 20.85 -12.88
CA GLY A 5 0.02 21.85 -13.61
C GLY A 5 1.11 21.27 -14.50
N LEU A 6 1.34 19.95 -14.49
CA LEU A 6 2.34 19.28 -15.30
C LEU A 6 1.73 18.74 -16.59
N LYS A 7 2.33 19.11 -17.72
CA LYS A 7 1.87 18.67 -19.05
C LYS A 7 2.51 17.35 -19.44
N ILE A 8 1.70 16.43 -19.96
CA ILE A 8 2.16 15.11 -20.41
C ILE A 8 1.53 14.73 -21.75
N PHE A 9 2.19 13.81 -22.45
CA PHE A 9 1.82 13.41 -23.81
C PHE A 9 1.37 11.95 -23.84
N ALA A 10 0.06 11.70 -23.87
CA ALA A 10 -0.52 10.37 -24.01
C ALA A 10 -1.50 10.33 -25.19
N PRO A 11 -1.75 9.14 -25.79
CA PRO A 11 -2.85 8.92 -26.72
C PRO A 11 -4.19 9.33 -26.09
N GLU A 12 -5.10 9.87 -26.90
CA GLU A 12 -6.46 10.19 -26.45
C GLU A 12 -7.31 8.90 -26.29
N GLY A 13 -7.99 8.73 -25.15
CA GLY A 13 -8.96 7.66 -24.90
C GLY A 13 -8.75 6.87 -23.60
N GLU A 14 -9.61 5.88 -23.34
CA GLU A 14 -9.41 4.93 -22.24
C GLU A 14 -8.19 4.06 -22.51
N PRO A 15 -7.27 3.94 -21.53
CA PRO A 15 -6.05 3.22 -21.76
C PRO A 15 -6.25 1.70 -21.84
N LYS A 16 -5.67 1.08 -22.86
CA LYS A 16 -5.59 -0.37 -23.06
C LYS A 16 -4.19 -0.89 -22.78
N MET A 17 -4.09 -2.16 -22.41
CA MET A 17 -2.80 -2.84 -22.19
C MET A 17 -1.88 -2.79 -23.43
N ASP A 18 -2.49 -2.60 -24.60
CA ASP A 18 -1.85 -2.58 -25.92
C ASP A 18 -1.50 -1.16 -26.38
N ASP A 19 -1.83 -0.14 -25.58
CA ASP A 19 -1.63 1.25 -25.98
C ASP A 19 -0.17 1.65 -26.04
N LYS A 20 0.12 2.58 -26.95
CA LYS A 20 1.48 3.01 -27.25
C LYS A 20 2.13 3.75 -26.09
N VAL A 21 1.38 4.44 -25.23
CA VAL A 21 1.87 5.12 -24.01
C VAL A 21 0.70 5.20 -23.03
N PHE A 22 0.94 4.95 -21.73
CA PHE A 22 -0.12 4.84 -20.74
C PHE A 22 -0.21 6.03 -19.77
N PHE A 23 -1.43 6.51 -19.56
CA PHE A 23 -1.79 7.40 -18.47
C PHE A 23 -3.19 7.04 -17.95
N ASN A 24 -3.32 6.92 -16.62
CA ASN A 24 -4.60 6.69 -15.96
C ASN A 24 -4.88 7.81 -14.95
N GLU A 25 -5.97 8.55 -15.17
CA GLU A 25 -6.45 9.63 -14.30
C GLU A 25 -6.94 9.10 -12.94
N GLU A 26 -7.42 7.85 -12.86
CA GLU A 26 -7.87 7.22 -11.61
C GLU A 26 -6.71 6.93 -10.63
N MET A 27 -5.47 7.12 -11.05
CA MET A 27 -4.26 6.95 -10.24
C MET A 27 -3.77 8.29 -9.64
N LEU A 28 -4.54 9.37 -9.74
CA LEU A 28 -4.19 10.68 -9.19
C LEU A 28 -3.86 10.59 -7.70
N GLU A 29 -4.72 9.97 -6.88
CA GLU A 29 -4.49 9.86 -5.44
C GLU A 29 -3.26 9.01 -5.12
N ASN A 30 -2.93 8.03 -5.97
CA ASN A 30 -1.71 7.23 -5.83
C ASN A 30 -0.46 8.09 -6.02
N ARG A 31 -0.44 8.92 -7.08
CA ARG A 31 0.68 9.81 -7.39
C ARG A 31 0.83 10.91 -6.34
N ASP A 32 -0.29 11.52 -5.92
CA ASP A 32 -0.35 12.50 -4.83
C ASP A 32 0.27 11.95 -3.54
N LEU A 33 -0.25 10.83 -3.06
CA LEU A 33 0.20 10.22 -1.81
C LEU A 33 1.65 9.73 -1.86
N SER A 34 2.12 9.29 -3.03
CA SER A 34 3.51 8.87 -3.21
C SER A 34 4.48 10.06 -3.11
N LEU A 35 4.14 11.20 -3.71
CA LEU A 35 4.92 12.43 -3.60
C LEU A 35 4.94 12.94 -2.15
N ILE A 36 3.78 12.97 -1.47
CA ILE A 36 3.68 13.39 -0.06
C ILE A 36 4.53 12.47 0.84
N ALA A 37 4.47 11.16 0.63
CA ALA A 37 5.27 10.20 1.39
C ALA A 37 6.78 10.42 1.17
N ALA A 38 7.20 10.65 -0.09
CA ALA A 38 8.59 10.95 -0.41
C ALA A 38 9.07 12.27 0.25
N LYS A 39 8.25 13.34 0.21
CA LYS A 39 8.55 14.61 0.90
C LYS A 39 8.69 14.42 2.42
N ALA A 40 7.77 13.67 3.05
CA ALA A 40 7.82 13.38 4.48
C ALA A 40 9.04 12.52 4.85
N PHE A 41 9.49 11.66 3.94
CA PHE A 41 10.68 10.85 4.13
C PHE A 41 11.96 11.68 4.05
N PHE A 42 12.14 12.45 2.97
CA PHE A 42 13.36 13.22 2.72
C PHE A 42 13.56 14.39 3.69
N GLU A 43 12.50 15.01 4.22
CA GLU A 43 12.67 16.00 5.29
C GLU A 43 13.40 15.43 6.52
N LYS A 44 13.23 14.13 6.79
CA LYS A 44 13.84 13.46 7.94
C LYS A 44 15.26 12.99 7.69
N ILE A 45 15.66 12.84 6.44
CA ILE A 45 16.99 12.34 6.07
C ILE A 45 17.73 13.42 5.30
N ASP A 46 18.82 13.89 5.86
CA ASP A 46 19.64 14.97 5.29
C ASP A 46 20.46 14.42 4.10
N ILE A 47 19.80 14.25 2.96
CA ILE A 47 20.40 13.83 1.69
C ILE A 47 20.24 14.99 0.72
N GLU A 48 21.37 15.61 0.38
CA GLU A 48 21.47 16.51 -0.76
C GLU A 48 21.31 15.70 -2.05
N ASP A 49 20.44 16.17 -2.95
CA ASP A 49 20.19 15.63 -4.29
C ASP A 49 19.95 14.09 -4.34
N PRO A 50 18.83 13.60 -3.75
CA PRO A 50 18.54 12.18 -3.74
C PRO A 50 18.22 11.64 -5.14
N ASN A 51 18.97 10.62 -5.58
CA ASN A 51 18.62 9.82 -6.76
C ASN A 51 17.24 9.14 -6.64
N ILE A 52 16.32 9.47 -7.55
CA ILE A 52 14.95 8.94 -7.61
C ILE A 52 14.77 8.11 -8.88
N GLY A 53 14.37 6.85 -8.72
CA GLY A 53 14.14 5.91 -9.80
C GLY A 53 12.65 5.67 -10.06
N ASP A 54 12.23 5.91 -11.29
CA ASP A 54 10.92 5.53 -11.82
C ASP A 54 11.13 4.50 -12.96
N PRO A 55 11.23 3.20 -12.62
CA PRO A 55 11.57 2.14 -13.57
C PRO A 55 10.49 1.79 -14.60
N LEU A 56 9.24 2.24 -14.40
CA LEU A 56 8.06 1.90 -15.21
C LEU A 56 7.25 3.19 -15.46
N THR A 57 7.89 4.17 -16.12
CA THR A 57 7.46 5.56 -16.04
C THR A 57 6.20 5.91 -16.84
N GLY A 58 5.84 5.11 -17.86
CA GLY A 58 4.70 5.40 -18.73
C GLY A 58 4.86 6.76 -19.40
N THR A 59 3.99 7.72 -19.06
CA THR A 59 4.07 9.11 -19.56
C THR A 59 5.15 9.98 -18.92
N GLY A 60 5.82 9.52 -17.87
CA GLY A 60 6.77 10.35 -17.12
C GLY A 60 6.14 11.14 -15.96
N ILE A 61 4.82 11.08 -15.78
CA ILE A 61 4.12 11.93 -14.81
C ILE A 61 4.64 11.75 -13.37
N ARG A 62 5.00 10.52 -12.96
CA ARG A 62 5.56 10.27 -11.62
C ARG A 62 6.90 10.95 -11.45
N GLY A 63 7.87 10.68 -12.32
CA GLY A 63 9.17 11.34 -12.23
C GLY A 63 9.12 12.86 -12.38
N LEU A 64 8.24 13.40 -13.23
CA LEU A 64 8.00 14.84 -13.30
C LEU A 64 7.56 15.41 -11.96
N ARG A 65 6.62 14.74 -11.28
CA ARG A 65 6.17 15.13 -9.94
C ARG A 65 7.27 15.00 -8.88
N TYR A 66 8.19 14.06 -9.05
CA TYR A 66 9.32 13.88 -8.13
C TYR A 66 10.49 14.82 -8.40
N SER A 67 10.51 15.55 -9.52
CA SER A 67 11.62 16.44 -9.92
C SER A 67 11.98 17.51 -8.89
N GLU A 68 11.02 17.91 -8.06
CA GLU A 68 11.27 18.86 -6.95
C GLU A 68 12.07 18.25 -5.78
N LEU A 69 12.30 16.93 -5.78
CA LEU A 69 12.93 16.21 -4.67
C LEU A 69 14.42 15.95 -4.90
N GLY A 70 14.89 15.82 -6.15
CA GLY A 70 16.27 15.46 -6.46
C GLY A 70 16.46 14.93 -7.89
N ASP A 71 17.59 14.27 -8.15
CA ASP A 71 17.95 13.76 -9.48
C ASP A 71 17.03 12.63 -9.95
N ILE A 72 16.40 12.82 -11.11
CA ILE A 72 15.39 11.91 -11.65
C ILE A 72 15.98 10.95 -12.70
N TYR A 73 15.68 9.66 -12.53
CA TYR A 73 16.05 8.59 -13.44
C TYR A 73 14.79 7.83 -13.88
N LEU A 74 14.38 8.08 -15.11
CA LEU A 74 13.19 7.53 -15.75
C LEU A 74 13.56 6.35 -16.64
N ASN A 75 12.72 5.32 -16.64
CA ASN A 75 12.86 4.20 -17.55
C ASN A 75 11.50 3.68 -18.00
N ASP A 76 11.42 3.29 -19.27
CA ASP A 76 10.33 2.45 -19.78
C ASP A 76 10.86 1.44 -20.80
N ALA A 77 10.25 0.25 -20.85
CA ALA A 77 10.58 -0.73 -21.88
C ALA A 77 10.00 -0.34 -23.25
N ASN A 78 8.91 0.45 -23.26
CA ASN A 78 8.26 0.91 -24.48
C ASN A 78 8.97 2.15 -25.05
N PRO A 79 9.54 2.07 -26.27
CA PRO A 79 10.24 3.21 -26.86
C PRO A 79 9.33 4.42 -27.10
N ASN A 80 8.02 4.23 -27.35
CA ASN A 80 7.10 5.35 -27.53
C ASN A 80 6.85 6.10 -26.21
N ALA A 81 6.85 5.38 -25.08
CA ALA A 81 6.76 5.98 -23.75
C ALA A 81 7.99 6.87 -23.48
N VAL A 82 9.18 6.38 -23.85
CA VAL A 82 10.43 7.13 -23.73
C VAL A 82 10.42 8.42 -24.57
N GLU A 83 9.90 8.39 -25.80
CA GLU A 83 9.76 9.62 -26.60
C GLU A 83 8.76 10.61 -25.98
N SER A 84 7.61 10.12 -25.51
CA SER A 84 6.62 10.93 -24.76
C SER A 84 7.22 11.59 -23.52
N VAL A 85 8.02 10.84 -22.74
CA VAL A 85 8.71 11.35 -21.56
C VAL A 85 9.66 12.49 -21.92
N LYS A 86 10.45 12.37 -23.00
CA LYS A 86 11.37 13.42 -23.44
C LYS A 86 10.63 14.70 -23.83
N GLU A 87 9.49 14.58 -24.50
CA GLU A 87 8.63 15.72 -24.81
C GLU A 87 8.07 16.36 -23.55
N ALA A 88 7.60 15.54 -22.60
CA ALA A 88 7.08 16.00 -21.32
C ALA A 88 8.14 16.74 -20.50
N LEU A 89 9.36 16.20 -20.40
CA LEU A 89 10.49 16.85 -19.72
C LEU A 89 10.80 18.23 -20.32
N LYS A 90 10.83 18.33 -21.65
CA LYS A 90 11.08 19.60 -22.35
C LYS A 90 9.98 20.63 -22.10
N GLU A 91 8.72 20.21 -22.14
CA GLU A 91 7.57 21.11 -21.97
C GLU A 91 7.46 21.64 -20.53
N ASN A 92 7.91 20.88 -19.53
CA ASN A 92 7.89 21.28 -18.13
C ASN A 92 9.23 21.86 -17.62
N ASP A 93 10.24 22.02 -18.49
CA ASP A 93 11.58 22.51 -18.14
C ASP A 93 12.26 21.69 -17.02
N VAL A 94 12.17 20.35 -17.12
CA VAL A 94 12.73 19.40 -16.15
C VAL A 94 13.87 18.61 -16.79
N GLU A 95 15.02 18.57 -16.14
CA GLU A 95 16.14 17.70 -16.52
C GLU A 95 16.03 16.33 -15.82
N ALA A 96 16.20 15.24 -16.59
CA ALA A 96 16.19 13.88 -16.06
C ALA A 96 17.00 12.92 -16.95
N SER A 97 17.52 11.85 -16.36
CA SER A 97 18.06 10.72 -17.12
C SER A 97 16.91 9.85 -17.62
N VAL A 98 16.87 9.54 -18.92
CA VAL A 98 15.83 8.70 -19.52
C VAL A 98 16.47 7.51 -20.22
N GLU A 99 16.04 6.30 -19.85
CA GLU A 99 16.52 5.05 -20.43
C GLU A 99 15.38 4.24 -21.05
N ASN A 100 15.71 3.46 -22.10
CA ASN A 100 14.78 2.51 -22.72
C ASN A 100 15.26 1.08 -22.45
N LYS A 101 14.93 0.55 -21.28
CA LYS A 101 15.34 -0.81 -20.85
C LYS A 101 14.17 -1.53 -20.19
N ASP A 102 14.28 -2.86 -20.14
CA ASP A 102 13.51 -3.63 -19.18
C ASP A 102 13.79 -3.12 -17.75
N ALA A 103 12.73 -3.00 -16.94
CA ALA A 103 12.82 -2.45 -15.59
C ALA A 103 13.80 -3.21 -14.67
N ASN A 104 13.88 -4.54 -14.79
CA ASN A 104 14.83 -5.32 -14.00
C ASN A 104 16.28 -5.06 -14.44
N VAL A 105 16.51 -4.83 -15.73
CA VAL A 105 17.84 -4.44 -16.26
C VAL A 105 18.22 -3.04 -15.77
N PHE A 106 17.30 -2.08 -15.86
CA PHE A 106 17.51 -0.71 -15.38
C PHE A 106 17.89 -0.69 -13.89
N LEU A 107 17.11 -1.37 -13.04
CA LEU A 107 17.33 -1.46 -11.60
C LEU A 107 18.61 -2.23 -11.27
N SER A 108 18.84 -3.40 -11.89
CA SER A 108 20.02 -4.24 -11.61
C SER A 108 21.33 -3.60 -12.08
N GLY A 109 21.27 -2.69 -13.05
CA GLY A 109 22.42 -1.89 -13.49
C GLY A 109 22.83 -0.78 -12.52
N LYS A 110 22.04 -0.53 -11.45
CA LYS A 110 22.25 0.54 -10.47
C LYS A 110 22.17 0.04 -9.03
N PRO A 111 23.03 -0.92 -8.61
CA PRO A 111 22.98 -1.48 -7.27
C PRO A 111 23.28 -0.43 -6.20
N GLY A 112 22.43 -0.33 -5.18
CA GLY A 112 22.59 0.62 -4.07
C GLY A 112 22.56 2.10 -4.46
N PHE A 113 21.99 2.43 -5.62
CA PHE A 113 22.09 3.77 -6.19
C PHE A 113 20.97 4.72 -5.76
N PHE A 114 19.75 4.20 -5.58
CA PHE A 114 18.56 5.03 -5.43
C PHE A 114 18.20 5.31 -3.98
N HIS A 115 17.78 6.55 -3.70
CA HIS A 115 17.20 6.97 -2.42
C HIS A 115 15.67 6.92 -2.43
N PHE A 116 15.04 6.98 -3.60
CA PHE A 116 13.62 6.65 -3.76
C PHE A 116 13.44 5.78 -5.01
N ILE A 117 12.65 4.72 -4.90
CA ILE A 117 12.26 3.88 -6.04
C ILE A 117 10.75 3.71 -6.03
N ASP A 118 10.08 4.08 -7.12
CA ASP A 118 8.64 3.89 -7.28
C ASP A 118 8.32 2.86 -8.36
N VAL A 119 7.92 1.66 -7.96
CA VAL A 119 7.57 0.55 -8.87
C VAL A 119 6.06 0.48 -9.05
N ASP A 120 5.57 0.96 -10.19
CA ASP A 120 4.15 1.06 -10.51
C ASP A 120 3.76 0.29 -11.79
N PRO A 121 3.79 -1.06 -11.77
CA PRO A 121 3.47 -1.85 -12.95
C PRO A 121 1.96 -2.07 -13.10
N TYR A 122 1.60 -2.59 -14.27
CA TYR A 122 0.35 -3.33 -14.41
C TYR A 122 0.46 -4.72 -13.79
N GLY A 123 -0.52 -5.07 -12.98
CA GLY A 123 -0.54 -6.32 -12.24
C GLY A 123 0.30 -6.23 -10.95
N PRO A 124 1.02 -7.30 -10.58
CA PRO A 124 1.77 -7.34 -9.33
C PRO A 124 3.17 -6.71 -9.46
N PHE A 125 3.67 -6.09 -8.39
CA PHE A 125 5.05 -5.63 -8.29
C PHE A 125 6.09 -6.75 -8.07
N THR A 126 5.65 -7.98 -7.76
CA THR A 126 6.54 -9.08 -7.40
C THR A 126 7.62 -9.43 -8.43
N PRO A 127 7.41 -9.31 -9.77
CA PRO A 127 8.46 -9.55 -10.75
C PRO A 127 9.65 -8.59 -10.68
N PHE A 128 9.50 -7.44 -10.02
CA PHE A 128 10.51 -6.39 -9.94
C PHE A 128 11.19 -6.29 -8.57
N LEU A 129 10.68 -7.01 -7.56
CA LEU A 129 11.12 -6.88 -6.16
C LEU A 129 12.60 -7.19 -5.96
N ASP A 130 13.10 -8.25 -6.60
CA ASP A 130 14.50 -8.67 -6.43
C ASP A 130 15.47 -7.61 -6.97
N SER A 131 15.17 -7.01 -8.12
CA SER A 131 15.98 -5.92 -8.69
C SER A 131 15.83 -4.63 -7.88
N THR A 132 14.62 -4.33 -7.40
CA THR A 132 14.35 -3.17 -6.52
C THR A 132 15.15 -3.27 -5.23
N ALA A 133 15.14 -4.44 -4.58
CA ALA A 133 15.88 -4.68 -3.34
C ALA A 133 17.40 -4.54 -3.53
N ARG A 134 17.95 -4.91 -4.69
CA ARG A 134 19.37 -4.67 -5.02
C ARG A 134 19.67 -3.20 -5.30
N ALA A 135 18.79 -2.51 -6.02
CA ALA A 135 18.98 -1.12 -6.43
C ALA A 135 18.82 -0.12 -5.28
N ALA A 136 18.01 -0.45 -4.27
CA ALA A 136 17.86 0.34 -3.06
C ALA A 136 19.16 0.33 -2.20
N ASN A 137 19.48 1.43 -1.53
CA ASN A 137 20.45 1.52 -0.44
C ASN A 137 19.76 1.53 0.93
N TYR A 138 20.54 1.74 2.00
CA TYR A 138 20.05 1.70 3.39
C TYR A 138 19.34 2.97 3.86
N ASN A 139 19.31 4.00 3.01
CA ASN A 139 18.56 5.22 3.20
C ASN A 139 17.43 5.35 2.16
N SER A 140 17.08 4.28 1.46
CA SER A 140 16.00 4.34 0.47
C SER A 140 14.62 4.38 1.10
N PHE A 141 13.71 5.06 0.42
CA PHE A 141 12.28 4.82 0.47
C PHE A 141 11.86 4.05 -0.79
N VAL A 142 10.89 3.16 -0.65
CA VAL A 142 10.44 2.34 -1.78
C VAL A 142 8.92 2.33 -1.78
N GLY A 143 8.33 2.67 -2.92
CA GLY A 143 6.92 2.54 -3.20
C GLY A 143 6.64 1.44 -4.20
N LEU A 144 5.65 0.61 -3.91
CA LEU A 144 5.26 -0.55 -4.71
C LEU A 144 3.74 -0.52 -4.92
N THR A 145 3.30 -0.55 -6.18
CA THR A 145 1.87 -0.67 -6.51
C THR A 145 1.54 -2.06 -7.05
N ALA A 146 0.38 -2.58 -6.66
CA ALA A 146 -0.23 -3.73 -7.32
C ALA A 146 -1.65 -3.39 -7.79
N THR A 147 -1.97 -3.70 -9.04
CA THR A 147 -3.33 -3.52 -9.60
C THR A 147 -4.08 -4.84 -9.80
N ASP A 148 -3.39 -5.99 -9.79
CA ASP A 148 -4.02 -7.32 -9.80
C ASP A 148 -4.29 -7.81 -8.37
N ASN A 149 -5.46 -7.45 -7.85
CA ASN A 149 -5.89 -7.85 -6.50
C ASN A 149 -6.64 -9.18 -6.44
N SER A 150 -6.92 -9.80 -7.59
CA SER A 150 -7.80 -10.96 -7.68
C SER A 150 -7.28 -12.19 -6.92
N ALA A 151 -5.98 -12.47 -7.03
CA ALA A 151 -5.35 -13.56 -6.32
C ALA A 151 -5.32 -13.35 -4.78
N PRO A 152 -4.75 -12.26 -4.25
CA PRO A 152 -4.61 -12.09 -2.79
C PRO A 152 -5.92 -11.78 -2.06
N THR A 153 -6.98 -11.35 -2.75
CA THR A 153 -8.34 -11.27 -2.19
C THR A 153 -9.10 -12.61 -2.21
N GLY A 154 -8.47 -13.68 -2.71
CA GLY A 154 -9.01 -15.03 -2.67
C GLY A 154 -9.94 -15.42 -3.82
N SER A 155 -10.03 -14.61 -4.90
CA SER A 155 -10.75 -15.05 -6.10
C SER A 155 -10.02 -16.18 -6.83
N TYR A 156 -8.68 -16.20 -6.75
CA TYR A 156 -7.84 -17.26 -7.31
C TYR A 156 -6.83 -17.76 -6.26
N PRO A 157 -7.27 -18.57 -5.28
CA PRO A 157 -6.44 -18.97 -4.14
C PRO A 157 -5.18 -19.75 -4.55
N THR A 158 -5.28 -20.68 -5.50
CA THR A 158 -4.11 -21.41 -6.04
C THR A 158 -3.09 -20.48 -6.71
N VAL A 159 -3.55 -19.39 -7.33
CA VAL A 159 -2.65 -18.38 -7.91
C VAL A 159 -1.96 -17.58 -6.80
N CYS A 160 -2.69 -17.25 -5.74
CA CYS A 160 -2.14 -16.58 -4.56
C CYS A 160 -1.05 -17.43 -3.89
N GLU A 161 -1.35 -18.70 -3.64
CA GLU A 161 -0.39 -19.65 -3.06
C GLU A 161 0.85 -19.81 -3.93
N ARG A 162 0.70 -19.96 -5.25
CA ARG A 162 1.84 -20.07 -6.18
C ARG A 162 2.69 -18.81 -6.23
N ARG A 163 2.05 -17.63 -6.26
CA ARG A 163 2.75 -16.35 -6.52
C ARG A 163 3.33 -15.73 -5.26
N TYR A 164 2.66 -15.90 -4.12
CA TYR A 164 3.00 -15.24 -2.85
C TYR A 164 3.31 -16.22 -1.71
N GLY A 165 3.12 -17.53 -1.91
CA GLY A 165 3.32 -18.50 -0.84
C GLY A 165 2.40 -18.27 0.36
N SER A 166 1.23 -17.67 0.13
CA SER A 166 0.26 -17.29 1.15
C SER A 166 -1.13 -17.81 0.78
N LYS A 167 -1.86 -18.32 1.76
CA LYS A 167 -3.29 -18.62 1.63
C LYS A 167 -4.11 -17.33 1.85
N PRO A 168 -4.95 -16.90 0.90
CA PRO A 168 -5.84 -15.75 1.08
C PRO A 168 -7.14 -16.13 1.81
N LEU A 169 -7.94 -15.14 2.18
CA LEU A 169 -9.33 -15.31 2.62
C LEU A 169 -10.25 -14.44 1.75
N LYS A 170 -11.37 -15.01 1.32
CA LYS A 170 -12.39 -14.31 0.53
C LYS A 170 -13.61 -14.03 1.40
N ASN A 171 -13.56 -12.92 2.14
CA ASN A 171 -14.61 -12.46 3.06
C ASN A 171 -14.66 -10.92 3.07
N GLY A 172 -15.46 -10.30 3.96
CA GLY A 172 -15.69 -8.85 3.94
C GLY A 172 -14.46 -7.98 4.20
N PHE A 173 -13.37 -8.53 4.73
CA PHE A 173 -12.09 -7.83 4.91
C PHE A 173 -10.96 -8.39 4.02
N MET A 174 -11.30 -9.08 2.93
CA MET A 174 -10.34 -9.67 1.99
C MET A 174 -9.28 -8.68 1.46
N HIS A 175 -9.64 -7.40 1.32
CA HIS A 175 -8.71 -6.36 0.89
C HIS A 175 -7.60 -6.08 1.90
N GLU A 176 -7.91 -6.16 3.20
CA GLU A 176 -6.88 -6.06 4.24
C GLU A 176 -5.98 -7.30 4.24
N THR A 177 -6.57 -8.48 4.10
CA THR A 177 -5.80 -9.74 3.96
C THR A 177 -4.82 -9.63 2.79
N ALA A 178 -5.28 -9.10 1.65
CA ALA A 178 -4.45 -8.90 0.46
C ALA A 178 -3.32 -7.90 0.71
N LEU A 179 -3.60 -6.73 1.31
CA LEU A 179 -2.58 -5.75 1.67
C LEU A 179 -1.49 -6.37 2.56
N ARG A 180 -1.88 -7.17 3.55
CA ARG A 180 -0.94 -7.83 4.46
C ARG A 180 -0.08 -8.88 3.77
N ILE A 181 -0.59 -9.58 2.75
CA ILE A 181 0.20 -10.48 1.91
C ILE A 181 1.23 -9.67 1.12
N TYR A 182 0.85 -8.55 0.52
CA TYR A 182 1.78 -7.70 -0.23
C TYR A 182 2.88 -7.09 0.65
N ILE A 183 2.55 -6.64 1.86
CA ILE A 183 3.56 -6.14 2.80
C ILE A 183 4.56 -7.25 3.17
N LYS A 184 4.08 -8.48 3.40
CA LYS A 184 4.93 -9.66 3.66
C LYS A 184 5.86 -9.93 2.48
N GLU A 185 5.38 -9.85 1.24
CA GLU A 185 6.22 -10.03 0.05
C GLU A 185 7.33 -8.97 -0.05
N ALA A 186 6.99 -7.70 0.16
CA ALA A 186 8.00 -6.64 0.20
C ALA A 186 9.03 -6.90 1.30
N PHE A 187 8.57 -7.20 2.52
CA PHE A 187 9.46 -7.47 3.65
C PHE A 187 10.40 -8.65 3.41
N GLU A 188 9.86 -9.83 3.05
CA GLU A 188 10.65 -11.05 2.86
C GLU A 188 11.66 -10.90 1.72
N LYS A 189 11.31 -10.19 0.65
CA LYS A 189 12.23 -9.96 -0.47
C LYS A 189 13.41 -9.10 -0.07
N PHE A 190 13.19 -7.98 0.63
CA PHE A 190 14.29 -7.16 1.13
C PHE A 190 15.14 -7.90 2.18
N ALA A 191 14.51 -8.70 3.05
CA ALA A 191 15.20 -9.46 4.08
C ALA A 191 16.24 -10.44 3.49
N ARG A 192 15.98 -11.04 2.32
CA ARG A 192 16.94 -11.92 1.60
C ARG A 192 18.22 -11.21 1.18
N TYR A 193 18.21 -9.88 1.10
CA TYR A 193 19.37 -9.04 0.77
C TYR A 193 19.93 -8.31 2.01
N ASP A 194 19.71 -8.84 3.22
CA ASP A 194 20.14 -8.23 4.50
C ASP A 194 19.60 -6.80 4.71
N LYS A 195 18.47 -6.45 4.07
CA LYS A 195 17.82 -5.14 4.18
C LYS A 195 16.51 -5.26 4.95
N CYS A 196 16.30 -4.38 5.91
CA CYS A 196 15.02 -4.30 6.62
C CYS A 196 14.09 -3.33 5.88
N PHE A 197 13.05 -3.84 5.23
CA PHE A 197 11.92 -3.03 4.75
C PHE A 197 10.96 -2.76 5.92
N ALA A 198 10.86 -1.51 6.36
CA ALA A 198 9.94 -1.09 7.41
C ALA A 198 8.72 -0.41 6.76
N PRO A 199 7.52 -1.03 6.79
CA PRO A 199 6.31 -0.43 6.26
C PRO A 199 6.02 0.92 6.95
N LYS A 200 5.65 1.93 6.17
CA LYS A 200 5.39 3.29 6.65
C LYS A 200 4.01 3.80 6.32
N PHE A 201 3.54 3.54 5.11
CA PHE A 201 2.21 3.94 4.68
C PHE A 201 1.75 2.98 3.59
N CYS A 202 0.89 2.04 3.97
CA CYS A 202 0.40 0.99 3.08
C CYS A 202 -1.13 1.01 3.10
N TYR A 203 -1.76 0.96 1.94
CA TYR A 203 -3.22 1.12 1.81
C TYR A 203 -3.76 0.40 0.57
N GLN A 204 -5.05 0.08 0.59
CA GLN A 204 -5.84 -0.32 -0.57
C GLN A 204 -6.76 0.81 -0.96
N PHE A 205 -6.81 1.20 -2.22
CA PHE A 205 -7.79 2.16 -2.70
C PHE A 205 -8.31 1.77 -4.08
N LYS A 206 -9.64 1.71 -4.21
CA LYS A 206 -10.33 1.24 -5.42
C LYS A 206 -9.69 -0.08 -5.91
N HIS A 207 -9.10 -0.08 -7.09
CA HIS A 207 -8.57 -1.26 -7.76
C HIS A 207 -7.07 -1.53 -7.49
N TYR A 208 -6.38 -0.68 -6.72
CA TYR A 208 -4.94 -0.84 -6.48
C TYR A 208 -4.58 -0.95 -4.99
N THR A 209 -3.47 -1.62 -4.73
CA THR A 209 -2.80 -1.68 -3.43
C THR A 209 -1.48 -0.92 -3.51
N ARG A 210 -1.16 -0.16 -2.47
CA ARG A 210 0.09 0.56 -2.34
C ARG A 210 0.83 0.13 -1.08
N VAL A 211 2.10 -0.22 -1.24
CA VAL A 211 3.00 -0.60 -0.14
C VAL A 211 4.20 0.34 -0.19
N MET A 212 4.32 1.22 0.81
CA MET A 212 5.46 2.13 0.94
C MET A 212 6.20 1.92 2.24
N GLY A 213 7.52 1.88 2.17
CA GLY A 213 8.37 1.60 3.32
C GLY A 213 9.78 2.13 3.19
N ARG A 214 10.41 2.29 4.35
CA ARG A 214 11.82 2.68 4.46
C ARG A 214 12.69 1.43 4.46
N VAL A 215 13.78 1.46 3.71
CA VAL A 215 14.86 0.47 3.78
C VAL A 215 15.84 0.91 4.85
N THR A 216 16.32 -0.02 5.69
CA THR A 216 17.35 0.26 6.71
C THR A 216 18.40 -0.85 6.80
N GLU A 217 19.64 -0.45 7.12
CA GLU A 217 20.73 -1.38 7.45
C GLU A 217 20.56 -1.89 8.88
N SER A 218 19.97 -3.07 9.06
CA SER A 218 20.04 -3.71 10.37
C SER A 218 19.59 -5.15 10.31
N LYS A 219 20.55 -6.09 10.33
CA LYS A 219 20.27 -7.53 10.53
C LYS A 219 19.45 -7.76 11.80
N LYS A 220 19.77 -7.04 12.89
CA LYS A 220 19.04 -7.10 14.16
C LYS A 220 17.58 -6.65 14.00
N ARG A 221 17.33 -5.56 13.27
CA ARG A 221 15.97 -5.07 13.01
C ARG A 221 15.21 -6.02 12.10
N THR A 222 15.84 -6.53 11.04
CA THR A 222 15.24 -7.54 10.15
C THR A 222 14.84 -8.77 10.95
N ASN A 223 15.75 -9.29 11.80
CA ASN A 223 15.49 -10.46 12.63
C ASN A 223 14.31 -10.24 13.59
N LYS A 224 14.24 -9.07 14.24
CA LYS A 224 13.08 -8.72 15.07
C LYS A 224 11.80 -8.58 14.23
N ALA A 225 11.90 -7.98 13.04
CA ALA A 225 10.75 -7.75 12.18
C ALA A 225 10.17 -9.05 11.61
N LEU A 226 10.93 -10.16 11.57
CA LEU A 226 10.41 -11.49 11.22
C LEU A 226 9.26 -11.93 12.15
N GLU A 227 9.20 -11.43 13.38
CA GLU A 227 8.08 -11.68 14.31
C GLU A 227 6.74 -11.14 13.77
N ASN A 228 6.77 -10.23 12.80
CA ASN A 228 5.57 -9.72 12.13
C ASN A 228 5.13 -10.57 10.93
N ILE A 229 5.76 -11.71 10.67
CA ILE A 229 5.26 -12.71 9.72
C ILE A 229 4.46 -13.75 10.49
N GLY A 230 3.16 -13.79 10.24
CA GLY A 230 2.25 -14.65 10.97
C GLY A 230 1.01 -15.01 10.17
N TYR A 231 -0.05 -15.38 10.90
CA TYR A 231 -1.31 -15.82 10.31
C TYR A 231 -2.46 -15.00 10.87
N LEU A 232 -3.52 -14.94 10.09
CA LEU A 232 -4.82 -14.43 10.50
C LEU A 232 -5.75 -15.63 10.72
N SER A 233 -6.37 -15.72 11.89
CA SER A 233 -7.51 -16.60 12.13
C SER A 233 -8.83 -15.85 11.97
N TYR A 234 -9.81 -16.50 11.38
CA TYR A 234 -11.16 -15.97 11.14
C TYR A 234 -12.21 -17.06 11.39
N CYS A 235 -13.25 -16.75 12.14
CA CYS A 235 -14.40 -17.62 12.36
C CYS A 235 -15.55 -17.17 11.46
N ASP A 236 -15.96 -18.02 10.52
CA ASP A 236 -17.03 -17.66 9.58
C ASP A 236 -18.42 -17.58 10.25
N GLU A 237 -18.62 -18.37 11.31
CA GLU A 237 -19.89 -18.46 12.05
C GLU A 237 -20.27 -17.14 12.74
N CYS A 238 -19.34 -16.50 13.45
CA CYS A 238 -19.61 -15.27 14.22
C CYS A 238 -18.87 -14.03 13.69
N GLY A 239 -17.94 -14.21 12.74
CA GLY A 239 -17.09 -13.13 12.23
C GLY A 239 -15.90 -12.81 13.12
N TRP A 240 -15.65 -13.52 14.22
CA TRP A 240 -14.47 -13.27 15.05
C TRP A 240 -13.16 -13.38 14.25
N ARG A 241 -12.17 -12.54 14.53
CA ARG A 241 -10.91 -12.48 13.77
C ARG A 241 -9.73 -12.04 14.63
N LYS A 242 -8.54 -12.57 14.36
CA LYS A 242 -7.31 -12.21 15.11
C LYS A 242 -6.04 -12.46 14.30
N LEU A 243 -5.07 -11.56 14.35
CA LEU A 243 -3.75 -11.70 13.72
C LEU A 243 -2.83 -12.66 14.49
N LYS A 244 -3.33 -13.87 14.74
CA LYS A 244 -2.64 -14.96 15.39
C LYS A 244 -3.27 -16.25 14.89
N ARG A 245 -2.47 -17.31 14.76
CA ARG A 245 -2.98 -18.66 14.53
C ARG A 245 -3.56 -19.22 15.84
N VAL A 246 -4.85 -19.51 15.85
CA VAL A 246 -5.55 -20.22 16.94
C VAL A 246 -6.19 -21.50 16.41
N GLN A 247 -6.58 -22.43 17.29
CA GLN A 247 -7.20 -23.71 16.86
C GLN A 247 -8.72 -23.61 16.74
N GLU A 248 -9.35 -22.76 17.55
CA GLU A 248 -10.80 -22.57 17.63
C GLU A 248 -11.10 -21.09 17.86
N CYS A 249 -12.35 -20.70 17.59
CA CYS A 249 -12.82 -19.34 17.77
C CYS A 249 -12.83 -18.97 19.26
N GLU A 250 -12.09 -17.93 19.65
CA GLU A 250 -12.04 -17.47 21.04
C GLU A 250 -13.35 -16.78 21.51
N HIS A 251 -14.36 -16.65 20.65
CA HIS A 251 -15.68 -16.09 20.96
C HIS A 251 -16.77 -17.17 21.08
N CYS A 252 -17.00 -17.97 20.03
CA CYS A 252 -18.07 -18.98 20.02
C CYS A 252 -17.60 -20.43 20.17
N GLY A 253 -16.28 -20.70 20.18
CA GLY A 253 -15.73 -22.06 20.19
C GLY A 253 -15.83 -22.82 18.86
N GLY A 254 -16.37 -22.19 17.81
CA GLY A 254 -16.48 -22.78 16.47
C GLY A 254 -15.14 -22.91 15.72
N GLU A 255 -15.20 -23.50 14.53
CA GLU A 255 -14.02 -23.66 13.67
C GLU A 255 -13.49 -22.31 13.15
N VAL A 256 -12.18 -22.27 12.86
CA VAL A 256 -11.50 -21.10 12.31
C VAL A 256 -10.78 -21.42 11.02
N GLU A 257 -10.94 -20.54 10.04
CA GLU A 257 -10.10 -20.50 8.86
C GLU A 257 -8.81 -19.71 9.12
N HIS A 258 -7.81 -19.95 8.29
CA HIS A 258 -6.53 -19.25 8.34
C HIS A 258 -6.16 -18.62 7.01
N ALA A 259 -5.70 -17.37 7.07
CA ALA A 259 -4.93 -16.70 6.02
C ALA A 259 -3.45 -16.61 6.42
N GLY A 260 -2.57 -16.62 5.41
CA GLY A 260 -1.14 -16.38 5.58
C GLY A 260 -0.23 -17.49 5.03
N PRO A 261 1.09 -17.43 5.31
CA PRO A 261 1.75 -16.38 6.11
C PRO A 261 1.57 -14.98 5.50
N LEU A 262 1.40 -13.97 6.35
CA LEU A 262 1.15 -12.57 5.99
C LEU A 262 1.71 -11.62 7.05
N TRP A 263 1.69 -10.32 6.78
CA TRP A 263 2.14 -9.29 7.72
C TRP A 263 1.12 -9.05 8.84
N ILE A 264 1.50 -9.37 10.08
CA ILE A 264 0.68 -9.16 11.29
C ILE A 264 1.03 -7.86 12.05
N GLY A 265 2.05 -7.12 11.59
CA GLY A 265 2.41 -5.82 12.16
C GLY A 265 1.51 -4.68 11.72
N LYS A 266 1.89 -3.44 12.09
CA LYS A 266 1.24 -2.21 11.64
C LYS A 266 1.35 -2.05 10.12
N ILE A 267 0.28 -1.54 9.49
CA ILE A 267 0.24 -1.23 8.05
C ILE A 267 0.66 0.22 7.75
N ALA A 268 0.63 1.09 8.77
CA ALA A 268 1.07 2.47 8.70
C ALA A 268 1.81 2.88 9.99
N ASP A 269 2.66 3.88 9.89
CA ASP A 269 3.39 4.47 11.02
C ASP A 269 2.75 5.84 11.33
N SER A 270 2.08 5.96 12.48
CA SER A 270 1.33 7.16 12.89
C SER A 270 2.14 8.45 12.81
N ARG A 271 3.40 8.41 13.28
CA ARG A 271 4.32 9.56 13.22
C ARG A 271 4.67 9.93 11.79
N PHE A 272 4.81 8.95 10.90
CA PHE A 272 5.06 9.20 9.48
C PHE A 272 3.83 9.77 8.78
N THR A 273 2.65 9.21 9.03
CA THR A 273 1.40 9.70 8.41
C THR A 273 0.99 11.08 8.94
N GLU A 274 1.30 11.41 10.18
CA GLU A 274 1.18 12.79 10.71
C GLU A 274 2.05 13.77 9.90
N LYS A 275 3.31 13.43 9.62
CA LYS A 275 4.17 14.23 8.74
C LYS A 275 3.68 14.31 7.31
N MET A 276 3.06 13.26 6.80
CA MET A 276 2.41 13.32 5.50
C MET A 276 1.23 14.31 5.51
N LEU A 277 0.41 14.32 6.56
CA LEU A 277 -0.73 15.24 6.69
C LEU A 277 -0.27 16.70 6.72
N GLU A 278 0.79 17.01 7.49
CA GLU A 278 1.40 18.34 7.54
C GLU A 278 1.86 18.85 6.16
N LYS A 279 2.22 17.94 5.25
CA LYS A 279 2.72 18.24 3.91
C LYS A 279 1.67 18.15 2.81
N THR A 280 0.46 17.72 3.13
CA THR A 280 -0.61 17.54 2.15
C THR A 280 -1.20 18.91 1.79
N PRO A 281 -1.17 19.32 0.51
CA PRO A 281 -1.81 20.57 0.09
C PRO A 281 -3.31 20.55 0.38
N GLU A 282 -3.88 21.70 0.76
CA GLU A 282 -5.29 21.82 1.15
C GLU A 282 -6.22 21.43 0.00
N GLU A 283 -5.84 21.74 -1.24
CA GLU A 283 -6.60 21.46 -2.44
C GLU A 283 -6.55 19.98 -2.90
N TRP A 284 -5.87 19.10 -2.16
CA TRP A 284 -5.77 17.66 -2.44
C TRP A 284 -6.73 16.87 -1.55
N GLU A 285 -7.98 17.31 -1.46
CA GLU A 285 -9.00 16.81 -0.53
C GLU A 285 -9.19 15.29 -0.59
N SER A 286 -9.27 14.69 -1.78
CA SER A 286 -9.47 13.24 -1.94
C SER A 286 -8.28 12.42 -1.44
N SER A 287 -7.05 12.86 -1.75
CA SER A 287 -5.82 12.24 -1.26
C SER A 287 -5.69 12.41 0.26
N LYS A 288 -6.07 13.57 0.78
CA LYS A 288 -6.08 13.86 2.22
C LYS A 288 -7.06 12.97 2.98
N ASP A 289 -8.28 12.76 2.48
CA ASP A 289 -9.29 11.89 3.10
C ASP A 289 -8.81 10.43 3.23
N ILE A 290 -8.10 9.90 2.23
CA ILE A 290 -7.46 8.57 2.32
C ILE A 290 -6.40 8.57 3.43
N LEU A 291 -5.52 9.57 3.44
CA LEU A 291 -4.43 9.67 4.40
C LEU A 291 -4.94 9.81 5.84
N GLU A 292 -5.97 10.62 6.08
CA GLU A 292 -6.61 10.80 7.39
C GLU A 292 -7.19 9.49 7.91
N LYS A 293 -7.88 8.72 7.06
CA LYS A 293 -8.41 7.40 7.45
C LYS A 293 -7.30 6.41 7.82
N VAL A 294 -6.25 6.34 7.01
CA VAL A 294 -5.11 5.46 7.29
C VAL A 294 -4.35 5.91 8.55
N HIS A 295 -4.21 7.22 8.77
CA HIS A 295 -3.59 7.77 9.98
C HIS A 295 -4.39 7.40 11.23
N ALA A 296 -5.71 7.64 11.22
CA ALA A 296 -6.59 7.37 12.35
C ALA A 296 -6.60 5.89 12.77
N GLU A 297 -6.47 4.97 11.81
CA GLU A 297 -6.50 3.53 12.10
C GLU A 297 -5.11 2.91 12.34
N SER A 298 -4.02 3.68 12.20
CA SER A 298 -2.65 3.17 12.14
C SER A 298 -2.15 2.47 13.41
N GLU A 299 -2.74 2.79 14.57
CA GLU A 299 -2.37 2.22 15.87
C GLU A 299 -3.19 0.98 16.25
N ILE A 300 -4.34 0.75 15.59
CA ILE A 300 -5.21 -0.39 15.87
C ILE A 300 -4.75 -1.56 14.98
N LEU A 301 -4.37 -2.70 15.58
CA LEU A 301 -3.85 -3.83 14.81
C LEU A 301 -4.92 -4.78 14.29
N THR A 302 -6.03 -4.92 15.03
CA THR A 302 -7.13 -5.82 14.70
C THR A 302 -7.68 -5.52 13.30
N PRO A 303 -7.90 -6.56 12.46
CA PRO A 303 -8.56 -6.37 11.17
C PRO A 303 -9.93 -5.72 11.34
N PHE A 304 -10.34 -4.93 10.36
CA PHE A 304 -11.59 -4.18 10.47
C PHE A 304 -12.83 -5.09 10.52
N TYR A 305 -13.90 -4.56 11.10
CA TYR A 305 -15.24 -5.13 11.12
C TYR A 305 -16.12 -4.37 10.14
N ASP A 306 -16.77 -5.06 9.21
CA ASP A 306 -17.84 -4.46 8.40
C ASP A 306 -19.16 -4.55 9.16
N LEU A 307 -19.78 -3.40 9.44
CA LEU A 307 -21.01 -3.34 10.24
C LEU A 307 -22.22 -3.95 9.52
N HIS A 308 -22.27 -3.91 8.19
CA HIS A 308 -23.36 -4.53 7.43
C HIS A 308 -23.20 -6.05 7.42
N GLU A 309 -21.97 -6.54 7.27
CA GLU A 309 -21.65 -7.96 7.38
C GLU A 309 -22.00 -8.50 8.78
N LEU A 310 -21.58 -7.80 9.84
CA LEU A 310 -21.92 -8.18 11.20
C LEU A 310 -23.44 -8.19 11.44
N ALA A 311 -24.13 -7.12 11.01
CA ALA A 311 -25.57 -7.00 11.18
C ALA A 311 -26.33 -8.15 10.50
N SER A 312 -25.96 -8.45 9.24
CA SER A 312 -26.54 -9.57 8.50
C SER A 312 -26.23 -10.92 9.13
N ARG A 313 -25.06 -11.10 9.74
CA ARG A 313 -24.64 -12.38 10.33
C ARG A 313 -25.36 -12.66 11.65
N HIS A 314 -25.58 -11.64 12.46
CA HIS A 314 -26.17 -11.76 13.80
C HIS A 314 -27.66 -11.42 13.86
N ASP A 315 -28.29 -11.16 12.71
CA ASP A 315 -29.71 -10.78 12.59
C ASP A 315 -30.07 -9.54 13.42
N VAL A 316 -29.19 -8.54 13.42
CA VAL A 316 -29.38 -7.26 14.12
C VAL A 316 -29.53 -6.10 13.13
N PRO A 317 -30.24 -5.01 13.49
CA PRO A 317 -30.34 -3.84 12.62
C PRO A 317 -28.96 -3.24 12.32
N VAL A 318 -28.76 -2.71 11.10
CA VAL A 318 -27.53 -1.99 10.77
C VAL A 318 -27.52 -0.64 11.51
N PRO A 319 -26.62 -0.42 12.49
CA PRO A 319 -26.58 0.84 13.20
C PRO A 319 -25.90 1.93 12.38
N LYS A 320 -26.09 3.18 12.77
CA LYS A 320 -25.27 4.27 12.22
C LYS A 320 -23.83 4.10 12.69
N ARG A 321 -22.88 4.00 11.75
CA ARG A 321 -21.45 3.82 12.06
C ARG A 321 -20.93 4.79 13.12
N ASP A 322 -21.27 6.08 13.02
CA ASP A 322 -20.79 7.09 13.96
C ASP A 322 -21.32 6.89 15.39
N LYS A 323 -22.51 6.28 15.55
CA LYS A 323 -23.01 5.90 16.88
C LYS A 323 -22.21 4.74 17.47
N VAL A 324 -21.85 3.75 16.66
CA VAL A 324 -21.02 2.62 17.11
C VAL A 324 -19.63 3.11 17.51
N ILE A 325 -19.03 4.00 16.71
CA ILE A 325 -17.75 4.63 17.03
C ILE A 325 -17.85 5.40 18.35
N GLN A 326 -18.87 6.24 18.52
CA GLN A 326 -19.06 6.99 19.76
C GLN A 326 -19.22 6.06 20.97
N ALA A 327 -20.05 5.02 20.87
CA ALA A 327 -20.28 4.09 21.98
C ALA A 327 -19.03 3.27 22.35
N LEU A 328 -18.23 2.87 21.36
CA LEU A 328 -16.95 2.19 21.60
C LEU A 328 -15.92 3.10 22.27
N ASP A 329 -15.84 4.36 21.83
CA ASP A 329 -14.96 5.37 22.43
C ASP A 329 -15.38 5.68 23.88
N GLU A 330 -16.68 5.81 24.15
CA GLU A 330 -17.25 5.98 25.50
C GLU A 330 -16.96 4.76 26.42
N LYS A 331 -16.90 3.54 25.86
CA LYS A 331 -16.45 2.33 26.57
C LYS A 331 -14.92 2.25 26.75
N GLY A 332 -14.15 3.17 26.15
CA GLY A 332 -12.70 3.25 26.26
C GLY A 332 -11.93 2.37 25.27
N TYR A 333 -12.60 1.86 24.23
CA TYR A 333 -11.96 1.08 23.17
C TYR A 333 -11.39 2.00 22.08
N PRO A 334 -10.11 1.84 21.70
CA PRO A 334 -9.60 2.39 20.45
C PRO A 334 -10.52 2.05 19.27
N VAL A 335 -10.98 3.08 18.57
CA VAL A 335 -11.88 2.89 17.43
C VAL A 335 -11.65 3.95 16.36
N SER A 336 -11.71 3.53 15.11
CA SER A 336 -11.66 4.45 13.96
C SER A 336 -12.53 3.95 12.81
N ARG A 337 -12.83 4.86 11.87
CA ARG A 337 -13.21 4.45 10.52
C ARG A 337 -12.02 3.75 9.84
N THR A 338 -12.29 2.97 8.81
CA THR A 338 -11.24 2.32 8.01
C THR A 338 -11.22 2.85 6.58
N HIS A 339 -10.03 2.88 5.95
CA HIS A 339 -9.90 3.23 4.54
C HIS A 339 -10.38 2.12 3.59
N PHE A 340 -10.51 0.87 4.08
CA PHE A 340 -10.91 -0.28 3.27
C PHE A 340 -12.37 -0.25 2.80
N GLY A 341 -13.26 0.46 3.50
CA GLY A 341 -14.67 0.47 3.17
C GLY A 341 -15.51 1.50 3.93
N PRO A 342 -16.65 1.93 3.35
CA PRO A 342 -17.49 2.98 3.93
C PRO A 342 -18.28 2.52 5.17
N THR A 343 -18.40 1.22 5.37
CA THR A 343 -19.18 0.55 6.42
C THR A 343 -18.31 -0.09 7.49
N GLY A 344 -16.99 -0.03 7.31
CA GLY A 344 -16.02 -0.64 8.20
C GLY A 344 -15.63 0.25 9.38
N ILE A 345 -15.36 -0.40 10.51
CA ILE A 345 -14.70 0.16 11.68
C ILE A 345 -13.50 -0.68 12.07
N ARG A 346 -12.46 -0.06 12.62
CA ARG A 346 -11.33 -0.75 13.22
C ARG A 346 -11.36 -0.53 14.72
N THR A 347 -11.30 -1.60 15.51
CA THR A 347 -11.27 -1.54 16.98
C THR A 347 -10.64 -2.81 17.53
N ASP A 348 -10.09 -2.75 18.75
CA ASP A 348 -9.66 -3.92 19.52
C ASP A 348 -10.70 -4.40 20.54
N ALA A 349 -11.90 -3.80 20.52
CA ALA A 349 -13.03 -4.25 21.32
C ALA A 349 -13.36 -5.73 21.06
N PRO A 350 -13.70 -6.52 22.10
CA PRO A 350 -14.25 -7.85 21.94
C PRO A 350 -15.48 -7.84 21.03
N LEU A 351 -15.68 -8.92 20.27
CA LEU A 351 -16.83 -9.04 19.37
C LEU A 351 -18.16 -8.89 20.12
N GLU A 352 -18.25 -9.46 21.33
CA GLU A 352 -19.43 -9.36 22.20
C GLU A 352 -19.80 -7.90 22.50
N ASP A 353 -18.82 -7.07 22.87
CA ASP A 353 -19.04 -5.63 23.09
C ASP A 353 -19.51 -4.88 21.84
N ILE A 354 -18.98 -5.26 20.67
CA ILE A 354 -19.42 -4.67 19.40
C ILE A 354 -20.89 -5.02 19.15
N LEU A 355 -21.28 -6.28 19.33
CA LEU A 355 -22.65 -6.76 19.08
C LEU A 355 -23.66 -6.13 20.05
N GLU A 356 -23.34 -6.04 21.35
CA GLU A 356 -24.18 -5.35 22.34
C GLU A 356 -24.47 -3.90 21.94
N ILE A 357 -23.46 -3.19 21.42
CA ILE A 357 -23.60 -1.82 20.94
C ILE A 357 -24.46 -1.74 19.67
N MET A 358 -24.38 -2.75 18.80
CA MET A 358 -25.18 -2.79 17.57
C MET A 358 -26.67 -3.07 17.84
N GLU A 359 -26.98 -3.80 18.91
CA GLU A 359 -28.36 -4.11 19.33
C GLU A 359 -29.06 -2.96 20.08
N SER A 360 -28.27 -2.06 20.67
CA SER A 360 -28.73 -0.89 21.46
C SER A 360 -29.20 0.27 20.58
#